data_AF-A0A1Q3PPF5-F1
#
_entry.id   AF-A0A1Q3PPF5-F1
#
_cell.length_a   1.000
_cell.length_b   1.000
_cell.length_c   1.000
_cell.angle_alpha   90.00
_cell.angle_beta   90.00
_cell.angle_gamma   90.00
#
_symmetry.space_group_name_H-M   'P 1'
#
loop_
_entity.id
_entity.type
_entity.pdbx_description
1 polymer ?
#
loop_
_entity_poly.entity_id
_entity_poly.type
_entity_poly.pdbx_seq_one_letter_code
_entity_poly.pdbx_strand_id
1 'polypeptide(L)'
;MSNENKEEPGTPELDAIKERKKIGRKLRILRKKLGYSSPDSFTYDKGFNRSQYGKYEAGSEDFRFSTLINLLNLHGLKLSEFFDESFEES
;
A
#
# COMPACT_ATOMS: atom_id res chain seq x y z
N MET A 1 35.43 -20.69 -29.25
CA MET A 1 35.61 -19.63 -28.24
C MET A 1 34.37 -18.77 -28.25
N SER A 2 33.87 -18.53 -27.06
CA SER A 2 32.55 -18.03 -26.68
C SER A 2 32.26 -16.61 -27.17
N ASN A 3 30.98 -16.31 -27.34
CA ASN A 3 30.36 -15.13 -26.71
C ASN A 3 28.84 -15.34 -26.67
N GLU A 4 28.40 -16.09 -25.65
CA GLU A 4 27.03 -15.98 -25.16
C GLU A 4 26.97 -14.72 -24.28
N ASN A 5 26.42 -13.63 -24.82
CA ASN A 5 25.89 -12.57 -23.98
C ASN A 5 24.65 -13.13 -23.27
N LYS A 6 24.84 -13.64 -22.06
CA LYS A 6 23.73 -13.86 -21.12
C LYS A 6 23.35 -12.50 -20.58
N GLU A 7 22.30 -11.90 -21.12
CA GLU A 7 21.61 -10.80 -20.45
C GLU A 7 21.21 -11.28 -19.06
N GLU A 8 21.76 -10.66 -18.01
CA GLU A 8 21.24 -10.82 -16.66
C GLU A 8 19.75 -10.45 -16.68
N PRO A 9 18.85 -11.17 -15.99
CA PRO A 9 17.43 -10.82 -15.96
C PRO A 9 17.30 -9.42 -15.40
N GLY A 10 17.13 -8.44 -16.29
CA GLY A 10 17.05 -7.03 -15.94
C GLY A 10 15.96 -6.83 -14.92
N THR A 11 16.27 -6.10 -13.85
CA THR A 11 15.29 -5.69 -12.83
C THR A 11 14.01 -5.24 -13.52
N PRO A 12 12.85 -5.86 -13.22
CA PRO A 12 11.62 -5.53 -13.91
C PRO A 12 11.25 -4.06 -13.66
N GLU A 13 10.91 -3.35 -14.72
CA GLU A 13 10.40 -1.99 -14.64
C GLU A 13 9.15 -1.92 -13.74
N LEU A 14 9.09 -0.91 -12.87
CA LEU A 14 7.96 -0.75 -11.96
C LEU A 14 6.78 -0.09 -12.66
N ASP A 15 5.64 -0.78 -12.63
CA ASP A 15 4.36 -0.19 -13.04
C ASP A 15 3.72 0.58 -11.88
N ALA A 16 3.63 1.90 -12.01
CA ALA A 16 3.13 2.77 -10.94
C ALA A 16 1.69 2.42 -10.51
N ILE A 17 0.83 1.99 -11.43
CA ILE A 17 -0.57 1.63 -11.14
C ILE A 17 -0.61 0.32 -10.33
N LYS A 18 0.20 -0.66 -10.70
CA LYS A 18 0.33 -1.95 -10.01
C LYS A 18 0.87 -1.78 -8.61
N GLU A 19 1.92 -0.98 -8.44
CA GLU A 19 2.52 -0.70 -7.13
C GLU A 19 1.56 0.08 -6.23
N ARG A 20 0.86 1.08 -6.77
CA ARG A 20 -0.18 1.81 -6.02
C ARG A 20 -1.31 0.89 -5.57
N LYS A 21 -1.76 -0.03 -6.41
CA LYS A 21 -2.78 -1.03 -6.04
C LYS A 21 -2.29 -1.97 -4.94
N LYS A 22 -1.01 -2.36 -4.93
CA LYS A 22 -0.42 -3.16 -3.83
C LYS A 22 -0.48 -2.39 -2.51
N ILE A 23 -0.05 -1.13 -2.53
CA ILE A 23 -0.09 -0.24 -1.36
C ILE A 23 -1.53 -0.07 -0.86
N GLY A 24 -2.50 0.17 -1.75
CA GLY A 24 -3.91 0.27 -1.40
C GLY A 24 -4.46 -0.98 -0.71
N ARG A 25 -4.10 -2.17 -1.21
CA ARG A 25 -4.45 -3.44 -0.56
C ARG A 25 -3.86 -3.54 0.85
N LYS A 26 -2.58 -3.16 1.04
CA LYS A 26 -1.96 -3.15 2.37
C LYS A 26 -2.72 -2.22 3.34
N LEU A 27 -3.10 -1.01 2.91
CA LEU A 27 -3.92 -0.10 3.72
C LEU A 27 -5.27 -0.71 4.11
N ARG A 28 -5.92 -1.42 3.17
CA ARG A 28 -7.17 -2.15 3.45
C ARG A 28 -6.99 -3.24 4.50
N ILE A 29 -5.91 -4.00 4.42
CA ILE A 29 -5.58 -5.04 5.43
C ILE A 29 -5.38 -4.37 6.80
N LEU A 30 -4.63 -3.27 6.87
CA LEU A 30 -4.40 -2.54 8.11
C LEU A 30 -5.70 -2.04 8.74
N ARG A 31 -6.62 -1.48 7.94
CA ARG A 31 -7.95 -1.10 8.41
C ARG A 31 -8.72 -2.30 8.97
N LYS A 32 -8.76 -3.41 8.23
CA LYS A 32 -9.44 -4.64 8.68
C LYS A 32 -8.85 -5.17 9.99
N LYS A 33 -7.52 -5.11 10.17
CA LYS A 33 -6.82 -5.52 11.41
C LYS A 33 -7.24 -4.69 12.62
N LEU A 34 -7.68 -3.45 12.43
CA LEU A 34 -8.28 -2.62 13.49
C LEU A 34 -9.77 -2.90 13.74
N GLY A 35 -10.39 -3.85 13.02
CA GLY A 35 -11.78 -4.25 13.22
C GLY A 35 -12.81 -3.48 12.37
N TYR A 36 -12.40 -2.59 11.47
CA TYR A 36 -13.35 -1.86 10.62
C TYR A 36 -13.70 -2.64 9.36
N SER A 37 -14.99 -2.90 9.15
CA SER A 37 -15.51 -3.57 7.96
C SER A 37 -15.55 -2.68 6.71
N SER A 38 -15.71 -1.36 6.87
CA SER A 38 -15.79 -0.40 5.76
C SER A 38 -14.80 0.78 5.89
N PRO A 39 -14.40 1.39 4.77
CA PRO A 39 -13.64 2.65 4.77
C PRO A 39 -14.36 3.77 5.52
N ASP A 40 -15.68 3.83 5.41
CA ASP A 40 -16.50 4.88 6.02
C ASP A 40 -16.47 4.84 7.55
N SER A 41 -16.56 3.64 8.15
CA SER A 41 -16.49 3.52 9.61
C SER A 41 -15.09 3.86 10.14
N PHE A 42 -14.05 3.43 9.44
CA PHE A 42 -12.67 3.77 9.78
C PHE A 42 -12.39 5.28 9.69
N THR A 43 -12.79 5.90 8.59
CA THR A 43 -12.54 7.34 8.37
C THR A 43 -13.36 8.23 9.29
N TYR A 44 -14.59 7.82 9.65
CA TYR A 44 -15.38 8.52 10.65
C TYR A 44 -14.70 8.50 12.03
N ASP A 45 -14.21 7.34 12.45
CA ASP A 45 -13.56 7.19 13.76
C ASP A 45 -12.19 7.89 13.83
N LYS A 46 -11.39 7.81 12.75
CA LYS A 46 -10.03 8.38 12.69
C LYS A 46 -9.96 9.81 12.16
N GLY A 47 -11.08 10.42 11.81
CA GLY A 47 -11.14 11.81 11.34
C GLY A 47 -10.54 12.04 9.95
N PHE A 48 -10.61 11.05 9.06
CA PHE A 48 -10.13 11.17 7.68
C PHE A 48 -11.22 11.62 6.71
N ASN A 49 -10.81 12.17 5.57
CA ASN A 49 -11.74 12.39 4.47
C ASN A 49 -12.20 11.06 3.88
N ARG A 50 -13.51 10.78 4.03
CA ARG A 50 -14.16 9.52 3.63
C ARG A 50 -13.99 9.19 2.15
N SER A 51 -14.22 10.17 1.27
CA SER A 51 -14.20 9.95 -0.19
C SER A 51 -12.79 9.65 -0.70
N GLN A 52 -11.77 10.14 0.00
CA GLN A 52 -10.39 9.99 -0.42
C GLN A 52 -9.78 8.67 0.05
N TYR A 53 -10.08 8.25 1.28
CA TYR A 53 -9.48 7.02 1.84
C TYR A 53 -9.90 5.75 1.08
N GLY A 54 -11.16 5.67 0.63
CA GLY A 54 -11.61 4.55 -0.21
C GLY A 54 -10.83 4.43 -1.53
N LYS A 55 -10.45 5.56 -2.14
CA LYS A 55 -9.64 5.59 -3.36
C LYS A 55 -8.21 5.14 -3.13
N TYR A 56 -7.66 5.46 -1.95
CA TYR A 56 -6.34 4.96 -1.54
C TYR A 56 -6.34 3.45 -1.41
N GLU A 57 -7.36 2.87 -0.75
CA GLU A 57 -7.48 1.41 -0.64
C GLU A 57 -7.68 0.72 -2.00
N ALA A 58 -8.41 1.36 -2.91
CA ALA A 58 -8.58 0.87 -4.28
C ALA A 58 -7.33 1.04 -5.16
N GLY A 59 -6.39 1.91 -4.76
CA GLY A 59 -5.27 2.33 -5.58
C GLY A 59 -5.69 3.07 -6.86
N SER A 60 -6.84 3.76 -6.84
CA SER A 60 -7.36 4.49 -8.00
C SER A 60 -6.81 5.91 -8.12
N GLU A 61 -6.29 6.47 -7.03
CA GLU A 61 -5.65 7.79 -6.99
C GLU A 61 -4.35 7.75 -6.19
N ASP A 62 -3.41 8.61 -6.57
CA ASP A 62 -2.18 8.84 -5.82
C ASP A 62 -2.47 9.52 -4.48
N PHE A 63 -1.52 9.42 -3.57
CA PHE A 63 -1.60 10.05 -2.27
C PHE A 63 -0.24 10.59 -1.84
N ARG A 64 -0.28 11.65 -1.04
CA ARG A 64 0.95 12.26 -0.53
C ARG A 64 1.65 11.28 0.40
N PHE A 65 2.99 11.25 0.34
CA PHE A 65 3.79 10.46 1.26
C PHE A 65 3.50 10.78 2.74
N SER A 66 3.21 12.05 3.07
CA SER A 66 2.77 12.45 4.42
C SER A 66 1.50 11.72 4.88
N THR A 67 0.58 11.41 3.97
CA THR A 67 -0.62 10.63 4.28
C THR A 67 -0.24 9.18 4.63
N LEU A 68 0.74 8.58 3.94
CA LEU A 68 1.28 7.27 4.32
C LEU A 68 1.77 7.29 5.76
N ILE A 69 2.65 8.25 6.08
CA ILE A 69 3.26 8.36 7.40
C ILE A 69 2.20 8.53 8.50
N ASN A 70 1.19 9.37 8.27
CA ASN A 70 0.10 9.53 9.23
C ASN A 70 -0.69 8.23 9.45
N LEU A 71 -0.95 7.46 8.40
CA LEU A 71 -1.61 6.16 8.51
C LEU A 71 -0.74 5.18 9.30
N LEU A 72 0.55 5.09 8.99
CA LEU A 72 1.47 4.20 9.71
C LEU A 72 1.56 4.53 11.20
N ASN A 73 1.61 5.82 11.55
CA ASN A 73 1.59 6.26 12.94
C ASN A 73 0.32 5.85 13.68
N LEU A 74 -0.85 5.95 13.04
CA LEU A 74 -2.12 5.47 13.62
C LEU A 74 -2.14 3.96 13.85
N HIS A 75 -1.41 3.21 13.02
CA HIS A 75 -1.27 1.76 13.17
C HIS A 75 -0.09 1.35 14.07
N GLY A 76 0.71 2.31 14.56
CA GLY A 76 1.93 2.02 15.33
C GLY A 76 2.98 1.24 14.53
N LEU A 77 3.00 1.40 13.20
CA LEU A 77 3.87 0.67 12.28
C LEU A 77 5.05 1.51 11.80
N LYS A 78 6.20 0.86 11.62
CA LYS A 78 7.35 1.45 10.93
C LYS A 78 7.17 1.38 9.42
N LEU A 79 7.83 2.29 8.71
CA LEU A 79 7.83 2.30 7.24
C LEU A 79 8.41 1.01 6.66
N SER A 80 9.47 0.46 7.26
CA SER A 80 10.07 -0.80 6.84
C SER A 80 9.11 -1.99 6.96
N GLU A 81 8.35 -2.04 8.08
CA GLU A 81 7.35 -3.09 8.32
C GLU A 81 6.24 -3.01 7.27
N PHE A 82 5.80 -1.81 6.89
CA PHE A 82 4.80 -1.64 5.85
C PHE A 82 5.23 -2.21 4.49
N PHE A 83 6.50 -2.07 4.12
CA PHE A 83 7.03 -2.54 2.84
C PHE A 83 7.54 -3.98 2.86
N ASP A 84 7.51 -4.66 4.00
CA ASP A 84 7.81 -6.08 4.10
C ASP A 84 6.86 -6.93 3.21
N GLU A 85 7.39 -7.99 2.61
CA GLU A 85 6.69 -8.91 1.71
C GLU A 85 5.63 -9.74 2.43
N SER A 86 5.71 -9.87 3.76
CA SER A 86 4.78 -10.67 4.57
C SER A 86 3.32 -10.16 4.63
N PHE A 87 2.98 -9.10 3.89
CA PHE A 87 1.66 -8.46 3.89
C PHE A 87 0.72 -8.98 2.80
N GLU A 88 1.03 -10.09 2.13
CA GLU A 88 0.10 -10.71 1.18
C GLU A 88 -1.06 -11.41 1.92
N GLU A 89 -2.31 -11.11 1.52
CA GLU A 89 -3.51 -11.83 1.98
C GLU A 89 -3.34 -13.31 1.57
N SER A 90 -3.32 -14.22 2.57
CA SER A 90 -3.40 -15.67 2.36
C SER A 90 -4.78 -16.09 1.87
#